data_AF-A0A952D792-F1
#
_entry.id   AF-A0A952D792-F1
#
_cell.length_a   1.000
_cell.length_b   1.000
_cell.length_c   1.000
_cell.angle_alpha   90.00
_cell.angle_beta   90.00
_cell.angle_gamma   90.00
#
_symmetry.space_group_name_H-M   'P 1'
#
loop_
_entity.id
_entity.type
_entity.pdbx_description
1 polymer ?
#
loop_
_entity_poly.entity_id
_entity_poly.type
_entity_poly.pdbx_seq_one_letter_code
_entity_poly.pdbx_strand_id
1 'polypeptide(L)'
;MENRRLFVPSALLVLALAQSSSAQTMISLTNGDIENNTTGQFGSIAGWGPNGGWAAHSGFARPGNETLGANFGFYSAGLTETVSQLSTHTMLPNTTYRFWSFAQGGGDDTGTIPYVIGYATWAGDISTFVPLATQTAVVGNAWVEQAGVTYTTGDSGAEIGNQIIFRLGSGADGGVSDVWFDNLQASYDPVPEPATMATLGLGALALLRKRRKV
;
A
#
# COMPACT_ATOMS: atom_id res chain seq x y z
N MET A 1 -30.59 62.20 20.02
CA MET A 1 -30.24 61.19 21.05
C MET A 1 -30.31 59.83 20.38
N GLU A 2 -29.13 59.28 20.04
CA GLU A 2 -28.93 58.11 19.19
C GLU A 2 -29.21 56.79 19.92
N ASN A 3 -30.02 55.94 19.29
CA ASN A 3 -30.15 54.52 19.60
C ASN A 3 -28.97 53.75 18.97
N ARG A 4 -27.90 53.53 19.74
CA ARG A 4 -26.82 52.61 19.34
C ARG A 4 -27.19 51.17 19.66
N ARG A 5 -27.71 50.46 18.64
CA ARG A 5 -27.82 49.00 18.63
C ARG A 5 -26.41 48.41 18.58
N LEU A 6 -26.03 47.71 19.64
CA LEU A 6 -24.78 46.94 19.72
C LEU A 6 -24.89 45.72 18.78
N PHE A 7 -24.22 45.77 17.63
CA PHE A 7 -23.96 44.59 16.82
C PHE A 7 -22.89 43.76 17.53
N VAL A 8 -23.25 42.58 18.03
CA VAL A 8 -22.30 41.57 18.50
C VAL A 8 -21.84 40.78 17.27
N PRO A 9 -20.53 40.69 16.96
CA PRO A 9 -20.07 39.93 15.82
C PRO A 9 -20.16 38.43 16.15
N SER A 10 -20.86 37.69 15.29
CA SER A 10 -20.88 36.23 15.28
C SER A 10 -19.47 35.70 15.05
N ALA A 11 -18.84 35.19 16.11
CA ALA A 11 -17.57 34.46 16.00
C ALA A 11 -17.81 33.15 15.24
N LEU A 12 -17.37 33.12 13.98
CA LEU A 12 -17.26 31.93 13.15
C LEU A 12 -16.19 31.02 13.78
N LEU A 13 -16.61 30.06 14.61
CA LEU A 13 -15.70 29.06 15.18
C LEU A 13 -15.57 27.92 14.16
N VAL A 14 -14.54 27.99 13.32
CA VAL A 14 -14.12 26.85 12.49
C VAL A 14 -13.63 25.76 13.44
N LEU A 15 -14.46 24.73 13.64
CA LEU A 15 -14.04 23.52 14.32
C LEU A 15 -13.15 22.75 13.34
N ALA A 16 -11.85 23.04 13.36
CA ALA A 16 -10.87 22.20 12.69
C ALA A 16 -10.91 20.83 13.37
N LEU A 17 -11.58 19.86 12.75
CA LEU A 17 -11.39 18.46 13.09
C LEU A 17 -9.91 18.19 12.86
N ALA A 18 -9.15 18.02 13.93
CA ALA A 18 -7.84 17.42 13.84
C ALA A 18 -8.04 16.02 13.27
N GLN A 19 -7.76 15.84 11.99
CA GLN A 19 -7.39 14.52 11.48
C GLN A 19 -6.17 14.14 12.31
N SER A 20 -6.36 13.28 13.30
CA SER A 20 -5.25 12.55 13.89
C SER A 20 -4.68 11.69 12.78
N SER A 21 -3.66 12.19 12.08
CA SER A 21 -2.82 11.38 11.21
C SER A 21 -2.12 10.39 12.13
N SER A 22 -2.69 9.19 12.30
CA SER A 22 -1.91 8.06 12.81
C SER A 22 -0.75 7.85 11.84
N ALA A 23 0.44 7.60 12.41
CA ALA A 23 1.55 7.19 11.59
C ALA A 23 1.20 5.82 10.97
N GLN A 24 1.25 5.74 9.65
CA GLN A 24 1.10 4.51 8.89
C GLN A 24 2.04 3.43 9.46
N THR A 25 1.48 2.26 9.80
CA THR A 25 2.25 1.16 10.36
C THR A 25 2.69 0.21 9.25
N MET A 26 3.98 -0.12 9.20
CA MET A 26 4.53 -1.00 8.16
C MET A 26 4.17 -2.47 8.42
N ILE A 27 3.82 -3.19 7.36
CA ILE A 27 3.67 -4.64 7.35
C ILE A 27 5.01 -5.22 6.90
N SER A 28 5.60 -6.08 7.71
CA SER A 28 6.83 -6.79 7.35
C SER A 28 6.57 -7.73 6.17
N LEU A 29 7.27 -7.49 5.05
CA LEU A 29 7.31 -8.38 3.91
C LEU A 29 8.63 -9.15 3.94
N THR A 30 8.58 -10.47 3.81
CA THR A 30 9.79 -11.30 3.80
C THR A 30 10.57 -11.00 2.52
N ASN A 31 11.85 -10.66 2.64
CA ASN A 31 12.71 -10.37 1.49
C ASN A 31 12.09 -9.35 0.53
N GLY A 32 11.44 -8.30 1.06
CA GLY A 32 10.83 -7.26 0.24
C GLY A 32 11.84 -6.41 -0.52
N ASP A 33 13.06 -6.28 0.02
CA ASP A 33 14.24 -5.65 -0.58
C ASP A 33 15.01 -6.58 -1.53
N ILE A 34 14.57 -7.82 -1.72
CA ILE A 34 15.17 -8.80 -2.65
C ILE A 34 16.63 -9.18 -2.35
N GLU A 35 17.18 -8.79 -1.20
CA GLU A 35 18.60 -9.00 -0.87
C GLU A 35 18.95 -10.41 -0.38
N ASN A 36 17.95 -11.22 -0.04
CA ASN A 36 18.13 -12.54 0.55
C ASN A 36 17.59 -13.64 -0.36
N ASN A 37 18.36 -14.03 -1.37
CA ASN A 37 18.02 -15.14 -2.26
C ASN A 37 18.95 -16.35 -2.05
N THR A 38 18.37 -17.55 -2.10
CA THR A 38 19.09 -18.82 -1.89
C THR A 38 19.37 -19.57 -3.20
N THR A 39 18.79 -19.12 -4.31
CA THR A 39 19.04 -19.67 -5.64
C THR A 39 20.17 -18.91 -6.33
N GLY A 40 20.72 -19.44 -7.43
CA GLY A 40 21.60 -18.64 -8.29
C GLY A 40 20.85 -17.50 -8.96
N GLN A 41 21.59 -16.52 -9.50
CA GLN A 41 21.02 -15.39 -10.26
C GLN A 41 20.07 -15.89 -11.36
N PHE A 42 18.96 -15.19 -11.57
CA PHE A 42 17.82 -15.56 -12.42
C PHE A 42 16.99 -16.76 -11.92
N GLY A 43 17.30 -17.30 -10.74
CA GLY A 43 16.47 -18.26 -10.04
C GLY A 43 15.33 -17.59 -9.26
N SER A 44 14.54 -18.39 -8.55
CA SER A 44 13.40 -17.93 -7.78
C SER A 44 13.79 -16.95 -6.66
N ILE A 45 12.94 -15.96 -6.43
CA ILE A 45 13.05 -15.00 -5.33
C ILE A 45 12.64 -15.70 -4.02
N ALA A 46 13.44 -15.62 -2.97
CA ALA A 46 13.06 -16.23 -1.70
C ALA A 46 11.82 -15.52 -1.11
N GLY A 47 10.78 -16.28 -0.77
CA GLY A 47 9.56 -15.75 -0.14
C GLY A 47 8.56 -15.08 -1.10
N TRP A 48 8.81 -15.09 -2.42
CA TRP A 48 7.93 -14.53 -3.44
C TRP A 48 7.75 -15.50 -4.60
N GLY A 49 6.52 -15.63 -5.09
CA GLY A 49 6.21 -16.55 -6.19
C GLY A 49 4.74 -16.55 -6.61
N PRO A 50 4.31 -17.43 -7.52
CA PRO A 50 5.08 -18.56 -8.05
C PRO A 50 6.05 -18.16 -9.18
N ASN A 51 5.88 -16.99 -9.80
CA ASN A 51 6.78 -16.49 -10.83
C ASN A 51 7.80 -15.51 -10.26
N GLY A 52 8.63 -15.02 -11.16
CA GLY A 52 9.64 -14.02 -10.89
C GLY A 52 11.00 -14.62 -10.57
N GLY A 53 12.03 -13.86 -10.89
CA GLY A 53 13.41 -14.17 -10.56
C GLY A 53 14.14 -12.95 -10.02
N TRP A 54 15.37 -13.14 -9.58
CA TRP A 54 16.19 -12.04 -9.07
C TRP A 54 17.46 -11.85 -9.90
N ALA A 55 17.97 -10.62 -9.96
CA ALA A 55 19.22 -10.28 -10.62
C ALA A 55 19.99 -9.20 -9.85
N ALA A 56 21.30 -9.14 -10.06
CA ALA A 56 22.15 -8.14 -9.42
C ALA A 56 22.13 -6.81 -10.21
N HIS A 57 21.95 -5.69 -9.50
CA HIS A 57 22.04 -4.33 -10.04
C HIS A 57 23.38 -4.07 -10.76
N SER A 58 24.48 -4.66 -10.28
CA SER A 58 25.82 -4.46 -10.87
C SER A 58 25.94 -4.96 -12.31
N GLY A 59 25.14 -5.95 -12.70
CA GLY A 59 25.10 -6.46 -14.07
C GLY A 59 24.09 -5.74 -14.98
N PHE A 60 23.19 -4.94 -14.40
CA PHE A 60 22.04 -4.34 -15.07
C PHE A 60 21.83 -2.90 -14.58
N ALA A 61 22.91 -2.13 -14.46
CA ALA A 61 22.85 -0.79 -13.89
C ALA A 61 21.89 0.12 -14.67
N ARG A 62 21.05 0.84 -13.92
CA ARG A 62 20.03 1.76 -14.42
C ARG A 62 19.92 2.96 -13.47
N PRO A 63 19.54 4.15 -13.97
CA PRO A 63 19.38 5.32 -13.11
C PRO A 63 18.41 5.07 -11.96
N GLY A 64 18.70 5.59 -10.77
CA GLY A 64 17.81 5.52 -9.60
C GLY A 64 17.98 4.27 -8.73
N ASN A 65 18.98 3.42 -8.97
CA ASN A 65 19.24 2.22 -8.16
C ASN A 65 20.19 2.44 -6.99
N GLU A 66 20.65 3.67 -6.74
CA GLU A 66 21.75 3.96 -5.81
C GLU A 66 21.43 3.60 -4.35
N THR A 67 20.14 3.50 -4.00
CA THR A 67 19.66 3.18 -2.65
C THR A 67 18.95 1.83 -2.55
N LEU A 68 18.91 1.06 -3.63
CA LEU A 68 18.09 -0.16 -3.72
C LEU A 68 18.83 -1.44 -3.33
N GLY A 69 20.11 -1.35 -2.95
CA GLY A 69 20.90 -2.51 -2.58
C GLY A 69 21.61 -3.14 -3.78
N ALA A 70 21.88 -4.43 -3.69
CA ALA A 70 22.64 -5.17 -4.68
C ALA A 70 21.76 -5.94 -5.67
N ASN A 71 20.52 -6.26 -5.30
CA ASN A 71 19.66 -7.17 -6.04
C ASN A 71 18.30 -6.54 -6.33
N PHE A 72 17.65 -6.98 -7.40
CA PHE A 72 16.28 -6.63 -7.73
C PHE A 72 15.50 -7.86 -8.19
N GLY A 73 14.17 -7.77 -8.12
CA GLY A 73 13.26 -8.77 -8.64
C GLY A 73 12.82 -8.42 -10.07
N PHE A 74 12.50 -9.43 -10.86
CA PHE A 74 11.91 -9.24 -12.19
C PHE A 74 10.87 -10.32 -12.46
N TYR A 75 9.92 -10.02 -13.34
CA TYR A 75 9.05 -11.03 -13.94
C TYR A 75 8.70 -10.61 -15.37
N SER A 76 8.28 -11.58 -16.19
CA SER A 76 7.82 -11.31 -17.54
C SER A 76 6.32 -11.07 -17.53
N ALA A 77 5.88 -9.88 -17.95
CA ALA A 77 4.44 -9.62 -18.06
C ALA A 77 3.76 -10.45 -19.18
N GLY A 78 4.51 -11.28 -19.92
CA GLY A 78 4.13 -11.94 -21.16
C GLY A 78 2.87 -12.81 -21.15
N LEU A 79 2.60 -13.58 -20.09
CA LEU A 79 1.73 -14.76 -20.22
C LEU A 79 0.91 -15.11 -18.98
N THR A 80 0.52 -14.15 -18.14
CA THR A 80 -0.22 -14.34 -16.84
C THR A 80 0.65 -14.49 -15.59
N GLU A 81 1.93 -14.10 -15.64
CA GLU A 81 2.82 -14.21 -14.49
C GLU A 81 2.39 -13.34 -13.31
N THR A 82 2.56 -13.88 -12.10
CA THR A 82 2.34 -13.13 -10.87
C THR A 82 3.44 -13.40 -9.86
N VAL A 83 3.83 -12.37 -9.12
CA VAL A 83 4.79 -12.47 -8.02
C VAL A 83 4.07 -12.06 -6.75
N SER A 84 3.86 -13.01 -5.85
CA SER A 84 3.00 -12.86 -4.69
C SER A 84 3.69 -13.28 -3.41
N GLN A 85 3.28 -12.67 -2.30
CA GLN A 85 3.60 -13.13 -0.96
C GLN A 85 2.35 -13.15 -0.09
N LEU A 86 2.19 -14.25 0.65
CA LEU A 86 1.22 -14.37 1.72
C LEU A 86 1.81 -13.74 2.99
N SER A 87 1.20 -12.65 3.46
CA SER A 87 1.61 -11.97 4.69
C SER A 87 1.13 -12.74 5.93
N THR A 88 1.86 -12.59 7.03
CA THR A 88 1.39 -13.02 8.36
C THR A 88 0.34 -12.06 8.95
N HIS A 89 0.14 -10.89 8.34
CA HIS A 89 -0.89 -9.93 8.75
C HIS A 89 -2.26 -10.33 8.20
N THR A 90 -3.32 -10.03 8.96
CA THR A 90 -4.71 -10.29 8.57
C THR A 90 -5.47 -8.99 8.34
N MET A 91 -6.51 -9.02 7.50
CA MET A 91 -7.37 -7.85 7.24
C MET A 91 -8.19 -7.49 8.49
N LEU A 92 -7.92 -6.32 9.04
CA LEU A 92 -8.69 -5.65 10.07
C LEU A 92 -9.85 -4.83 9.47
N PRO A 93 -10.98 -4.68 10.18
CA PRO A 93 -12.05 -3.77 9.77
C PRO A 93 -11.58 -2.32 9.83
N ASN A 94 -12.25 -1.44 9.06
CA ASN A 94 -12.03 0.00 9.03
C ASN A 94 -10.53 0.35 8.92
N THR A 95 -9.81 -0.25 7.99
CA THR A 95 -8.35 -0.10 7.87
C THR A 95 -7.96 0.11 6.42
N THR A 96 -7.13 1.12 6.18
CA THR A 96 -6.55 1.40 4.87
C THR A 96 -5.21 0.70 4.75
N TYR A 97 -5.07 -0.18 3.75
CA TYR A 97 -3.83 -0.86 3.38
C TYR A 97 -3.22 -0.22 2.15
N ARG A 98 -1.89 -0.19 2.10
CA ARG A 98 -1.14 0.23 0.91
C ARG A 98 -0.02 -0.76 0.61
N PHE A 99 0.21 -1.02 -0.68
CA PHE A 99 1.29 -1.86 -1.20
C PHE A 99 1.96 -1.18 -2.39
N TRP A 100 3.28 -1.04 -2.36
CA TRP A 100 4.06 -0.31 -3.36
C TRP A 100 5.50 -0.82 -3.44
N SER A 101 6.26 -0.35 -4.43
CA SER A 101 7.67 -0.68 -4.61
C SER A 101 8.37 0.37 -5.48
N PHE A 102 9.69 0.23 -5.62
CA PHE A 102 10.40 0.78 -6.77
C PHE A 102 10.18 -0.16 -7.97
N ALA A 103 10.10 0.42 -9.16
CA ALA A 103 9.96 -0.35 -10.38
C ALA A 103 10.55 0.39 -11.59
N GLN A 104 10.90 -0.38 -12.61
CA GLN A 104 11.26 0.10 -13.94
C GLN A 104 10.91 -0.93 -15.03
N GLY A 105 10.96 -0.51 -16.29
CA GLY A 105 10.88 -1.40 -17.44
C GLY A 105 12.09 -2.32 -17.53
N GLY A 106 11.91 -3.47 -18.18
CA GLY A 106 12.97 -4.45 -18.37
C GLY A 106 13.93 -4.11 -19.51
N GLY A 107 14.30 -5.11 -20.31
CA GLY A 107 15.30 -4.94 -21.36
C GLY A 107 14.91 -3.97 -22.48
N ASP A 108 13.62 -3.74 -22.72
CA ASP A 108 13.10 -2.80 -23.70
C ASP A 108 12.77 -1.42 -23.11
N ASP A 109 13.12 -1.19 -21.84
CA ASP A 109 12.96 0.07 -21.11
C ASP A 109 11.48 0.54 -21.00
N THR A 110 10.54 -0.37 -21.17
CA THR A 110 9.09 -0.14 -21.01
C THR A 110 8.46 -1.22 -20.14
N GLY A 111 7.24 -0.99 -19.68
CA GLY A 111 6.50 -2.02 -18.99
C GLY A 111 5.32 -1.49 -18.20
N THR A 112 4.55 -2.42 -17.66
CA THR A 112 3.36 -2.14 -16.88
C THR A 112 3.33 -3.08 -15.69
N ILE A 113 3.22 -2.52 -14.48
CA ILE A 113 3.22 -3.27 -13.22
C ILE A 113 1.86 -3.13 -12.51
N PRO A 114 1.05 -4.20 -12.47
CA PRO A 114 -0.16 -4.23 -11.66
C PRO A 114 0.20 -4.53 -10.20
N TYR A 115 -0.14 -3.62 -9.29
CA TYR A 115 -0.10 -3.85 -7.85
C TYR A 115 -1.46 -4.32 -7.37
N VAL A 116 -1.50 -5.44 -6.65
CA VAL A 116 -2.74 -6.07 -6.19
C VAL A 116 -2.69 -6.32 -4.69
N ILE A 117 -3.75 -5.91 -4.00
CA ILE A 117 -4.06 -6.32 -2.62
C ILE A 117 -5.24 -7.26 -2.66
N GLY A 118 -5.15 -8.36 -1.93
CA GLY A 118 -6.26 -9.29 -1.71
C GLY A 118 -6.02 -10.14 -0.47
N TYR A 119 -6.75 -11.25 -0.37
CA TYR A 119 -6.66 -12.13 0.78
C TYR A 119 -6.68 -13.61 0.38
N ALA A 120 -6.14 -14.46 1.24
CA ALA A 120 -6.28 -15.91 1.12
C ALA A 120 -7.59 -16.34 1.78
N THR A 121 -8.46 -17.06 1.06
CA THR A 121 -9.66 -17.61 1.71
C THR A 121 -9.31 -18.70 2.71
N TRP A 122 -8.17 -19.39 2.52
CA TRP A 122 -7.64 -20.41 3.43
C TRP A 122 -6.28 -19.96 3.98
N ALA A 123 -6.16 -19.92 5.32
CA ALA A 123 -4.91 -19.52 5.96
C ALA A 123 -3.73 -20.40 5.53
N GLY A 124 -2.61 -19.77 5.19
CA GLY A 124 -1.41 -20.44 4.69
C GLY A 124 -1.42 -20.80 3.20
N ASP A 125 -2.54 -20.63 2.48
CA ASP A 125 -2.66 -21.08 1.09
C ASP A 125 -2.81 -19.91 0.11
N ILE A 126 -1.68 -19.56 -0.52
CA ILE A 126 -1.59 -18.49 -1.51
C ILE A 126 -2.40 -18.76 -2.79
N SER A 127 -2.73 -20.03 -3.08
CA SER A 127 -3.49 -20.41 -4.27
C SER A 127 -4.97 -20.00 -4.18
N THR A 128 -5.45 -19.72 -2.97
CA THR A 128 -6.84 -19.34 -2.68
C THR A 128 -7.09 -17.83 -2.72
N PHE A 129 -6.25 -17.11 -3.47
CA PHE A 129 -6.24 -15.66 -3.55
C PHE A 129 -7.54 -15.08 -4.13
N VAL A 130 -8.10 -14.12 -3.40
CA VAL A 130 -9.21 -13.27 -3.86
C VAL A 130 -8.72 -11.83 -3.95
N PRO A 131 -8.61 -11.23 -5.16
CA PRO A 131 -8.20 -9.84 -5.31
C PRO A 131 -9.28 -8.88 -4.82
N LEU A 132 -8.87 -7.80 -4.18
CA LEU A 132 -9.76 -6.74 -3.68
C LEU A 132 -9.55 -5.41 -4.41
N ALA A 133 -8.28 -5.06 -4.66
CA ALA A 133 -7.92 -3.86 -5.39
C ALA A 133 -6.74 -4.14 -6.32
N THR A 134 -6.77 -3.54 -7.50
CA THR A 134 -5.67 -3.53 -8.46
C THR A 134 -5.42 -2.10 -8.91
N GLN A 135 -4.17 -1.65 -8.86
CA GLN A 135 -3.74 -0.41 -9.49
C GLN A 135 -2.52 -0.68 -10.36
N THR A 136 -2.60 -0.21 -11.60
CA THR A 136 -1.56 -0.44 -12.59
C THR A 136 -0.72 0.83 -12.75
N ALA A 137 0.61 0.67 -12.81
CA ALA A 137 1.56 1.74 -13.11
C ALA A 137 2.32 1.43 -14.40
N VAL A 138 2.56 2.46 -15.21
CA VAL A 138 3.45 2.38 -16.39
C VAL A 138 4.86 2.76 -15.94
N VAL A 139 5.84 1.98 -16.35
CA VAL A 139 7.24 2.14 -15.97
C VAL A 139 8.11 2.42 -17.20
N GLY A 140 9.24 3.09 -16.97
CA GLY A 140 10.19 3.48 -18.01
C GLY A 140 11.62 3.01 -17.70
N ASN A 141 12.61 3.71 -18.22
CA ASN A 141 14.02 3.30 -18.19
C ASN A 141 14.82 3.65 -16.91
N ALA A 142 14.13 3.97 -15.83
CA ALA A 142 14.73 4.38 -14.56
C ALA A 142 13.93 3.85 -13.38
N TRP A 143 14.63 3.53 -12.31
CA TRP A 143 14.04 3.14 -11.04
C TRP A 143 13.31 4.32 -10.41
N VAL A 144 12.00 4.15 -10.23
CA VAL A 144 11.14 5.15 -9.60
C VAL A 144 10.23 4.46 -8.60
N GLU A 145 10.06 5.07 -7.43
CA GLU A 145 9.06 4.63 -6.45
C GLU A 145 7.67 4.85 -7.03
N GLN A 146 6.90 3.76 -7.11
CA GLN A 146 5.54 3.80 -7.61
C GLN A 146 4.55 4.12 -6.49
N ALA A 147 3.42 4.74 -6.84
CA ALA A 147 2.36 5.00 -5.87
C ALA A 147 1.79 3.70 -5.27
N GLY A 148 1.79 2.62 -6.06
CA GLY A 148 1.28 1.31 -5.70
C GLY A 148 -0.25 1.24 -5.74
N VAL A 149 -0.82 0.42 -4.87
CA VAL A 149 -2.26 0.23 -4.70
C VAL A 149 -2.68 0.52 -3.26
N THR A 150 -3.90 1.03 -3.08
CA THR A 150 -4.52 1.26 -1.78
C THR A 150 -5.88 0.56 -1.73
N TYR A 151 -6.23 -0.02 -0.58
CA TYR A 151 -7.53 -0.63 -0.32
C TYR A 151 -7.99 -0.29 1.09
N THR A 152 -9.26 0.08 1.27
CA THR A 152 -9.83 0.36 2.60
C THR A 152 -10.95 -0.62 2.89
N THR A 153 -10.82 -1.36 3.99
CA THR A 153 -11.86 -2.26 4.47
C THR A 153 -13.03 -1.49 5.10
N GLY A 154 -14.23 -2.06 5.00
CA GLY A 154 -15.38 -1.61 5.78
C GLY A 154 -15.36 -2.13 7.21
N ASP A 155 -16.46 -1.95 7.92
CA ASP A 155 -16.70 -2.53 9.25
C ASP A 155 -16.86 -4.07 9.21
N SER A 156 -17.21 -4.59 8.04
CA SER A 156 -17.48 -5.99 7.76
C SER A 156 -17.13 -6.32 6.30
N GLY A 157 -16.78 -7.57 6.04
CA GLY A 157 -16.36 -8.05 4.72
C GLY A 157 -15.91 -9.50 4.78
N ALA A 158 -15.91 -10.19 3.63
CA ALA A 158 -15.45 -11.59 3.55
C ALA A 158 -13.93 -11.72 3.72
N GLU A 159 -13.20 -10.63 3.51
CA GLU A 159 -11.76 -10.50 3.68
C GLU A 159 -11.36 -10.37 5.16
N ILE A 160 -12.24 -9.87 6.02
CA ILE A 160 -11.91 -9.54 7.42
C ILE A 160 -11.50 -10.81 8.18
N GLY A 161 -10.34 -10.74 8.85
CA GLY A 161 -9.73 -11.85 9.59
C GLY A 161 -8.87 -12.78 8.74
N ASN A 162 -8.90 -12.67 7.41
CA ASN A 162 -8.07 -13.47 6.52
C ASN A 162 -6.69 -12.86 6.28
N GLN A 163 -5.71 -13.71 5.99
CA GLN A 163 -4.34 -13.28 5.69
C GLN A 163 -4.28 -12.48 4.38
N ILE A 164 -3.50 -11.40 4.39
CA ILE A 164 -3.32 -10.52 3.23
C ILE A 164 -2.36 -11.18 2.24
N ILE A 165 -2.69 -11.10 0.96
CA ILE A 165 -1.76 -11.40 -0.13
C ILE A 165 -1.46 -10.10 -0.87
N PHE A 166 -0.17 -9.80 -0.98
CA PHE A 166 0.34 -8.74 -1.84
C PHE A 166 0.90 -9.37 -3.11
N ARG A 167 0.55 -8.80 -4.26
CA ARG A 167 0.88 -9.38 -5.55
C ARG A 167 1.25 -8.32 -6.58
N LEU A 168 2.28 -8.62 -7.35
CA LEU A 168 2.57 -8.00 -8.64
C LEU A 168 2.00 -8.87 -9.76
N GLY A 169 1.39 -8.24 -10.76
CA GLY A 169 0.70 -8.92 -11.85
C GLY A 169 -0.73 -9.31 -11.49
N SER A 170 -1.66 -9.22 -12.44
CA SER A 170 -3.08 -9.57 -12.21
C SER A 170 -3.46 -10.95 -12.76
N GLY A 171 -2.55 -11.62 -13.47
CA GLY A 171 -2.85 -12.85 -14.21
C GLY A 171 -3.75 -12.65 -15.44
N ALA A 172 -4.27 -11.43 -15.65
CA ALA A 172 -5.06 -11.04 -16.82
C ALA A 172 -4.36 -9.98 -17.68
N ASP A 173 -3.46 -9.20 -17.06
CA ASP A 173 -2.64 -8.21 -17.75
C ASP A 173 -1.46 -8.92 -18.42
N GLY A 174 -1.63 -9.24 -19.70
CA GLY A 174 -0.51 -9.55 -20.59
C GLY A 174 0.19 -8.24 -20.99
N GLY A 175 1.50 -8.18 -20.76
CA GLY A 175 2.40 -7.16 -21.30
C GLY A 175 3.40 -7.79 -22.26
N VAL A 176 3.97 -7.00 -23.17
CA VAL A 176 5.00 -7.47 -24.12
C VAL A 176 6.41 -7.40 -23.50
N SER A 177 6.52 -6.82 -22.31
CA SER A 177 7.77 -6.36 -21.72
C SER A 177 8.00 -6.95 -20.34
N ASP A 178 9.26 -7.24 -20.02
CA ASP A 178 9.67 -7.59 -18.67
C ASP A 178 9.57 -6.38 -17.75
N VAL A 179 9.34 -6.61 -16.47
CA VAL A 179 9.29 -5.56 -15.46
C VAL A 179 10.25 -5.90 -14.35
N TRP A 180 11.02 -4.91 -13.89
CA TRP A 180 11.90 -5.04 -12.74
C TRP A 180 11.30 -4.25 -11.57
N PHE A 181 11.43 -4.79 -10.36
CA PHE A 181 10.88 -4.25 -9.13
C PHE A 181 11.85 -4.47 -7.97
N ASP A 182 11.75 -3.62 -6.96
CA ASP A 182 12.62 -3.65 -5.79
C ASP A 182 12.00 -2.93 -4.60
N ASN A 183 12.48 -3.21 -3.38
CA ASN A 183 12.04 -2.57 -2.14
C ASN A 183 10.50 -2.54 -2.00
N LEU A 184 9.91 -3.74 -2.11
CA LEU A 184 8.49 -4.00 -1.90
C LEU A 184 8.12 -3.66 -0.46
N GLN A 185 7.08 -2.83 -0.33
CA GLN A 185 6.63 -2.29 0.93
C GLN A 185 5.12 -2.41 1.06
N ALA A 186 4.67 -2.70 2.28
CA ALA A 186 3.27 -2.73 2.62
C ALA A 186 3.04 -2.07 3.97
N SER A 187 1.80 -1.66 4.20
CA SER A 187 1.42 -0.95 5.41
C SER A 187 -0.09 -1.00 5.65
N TYR A 188 -0.48 -0.59 6.85
CA TYR A 188 -1.87 -0.36 7.21
C TYR A 188 -2.02 0.86 8.11
N ASP A 189 -3.20 1.49 8.04
CA ASP A 189 -3.60 2.62 8.88
C ASP A 189 -5.08 2.46 9.27
N PRO A 190 -5.40 2.24 10.56
CA PRO A 190 -6.79 2.18 11.02
C PRO A 190 -7.51 3.51 10.79
N VAL A 191 -8.67 3.44 10.15
CA VAL A 191 -9.56 4.58 9.92
C VAL A 191 -10.40 4.80 11.18
N PRO A 192 -10.34 5.99 11.83
CA PRO A 192 -11.16 6.27 12.99
C PRO A 192 -12.65 6.13 12.69
N GLU A 193 -13.37 5.34 13.48
CA GLU A 193 -14.81 5.17 13.28
C GLU A 193 -15.58 6.48 13.46
N PRO A 194 -16.63 6.74 12.66
CA PRO A 194 -17.44 7.95 12.77
C PRO A 194 -18.02 8.18 14.17
N ALA A 195 -18.34 7.11 14.92
CA ALA A 195 -18.85 7.20 16.28
C ALA A 195 -17.81 7.72 17.28
N THR A 196 -16.54 7.30 17.12
CA THR A 196 -15.41 7.81 17.89
C THR A 196 -15.17 9.29 17.59
N MET A 197 -15.29 9.68 16.32
CA MET A 197 -15.20 11.09 15.92
C MET A 197 -16.36 11.93 16.49
N ALA A 198 -17.58 11.39 16.49
CA ALA A 198 -18.75 12.06 17.05
C ALA A 198 -18.63 12.23 18.58
N THR A 199 -18.19 11.20 19.29
CA THR A 199 -17.98 11.28 20.75
C THR A 199 -16.85 12.23 21.12
N LEU A 200 -15.73 12.24 20.39
CA LEU A 200 -14.67 13.24 20.57
C LEU A 200 -15.19 14.67 20.30
N GLY A 201 -15.96 14.87 19.24
CA GLY A 201 -16.59 16.15 18.93
C GLY A 201 -17.54 16.63 20.03
N LEU A 202 -18.42 15.75 20.51
CA LEU A 202 -19.34 16.06 21.61
C LEU A 202 -18.61 16.32 22.93
N GLY A 203 -17.56 15.56 23.24
CA GLY A 203 -16.70 15.76 24.41
C GLY A 203 -15.99 17.11 24.38
N ALA A 204 -15.41 17.49 23.24
CA ALA A 204 -14.78 18.79 23.05
C ALA A 204 -15.79 19.95 23.20
N LEU A 205 -16.98 19.81 22.63
CA LEU A 205 -18.07 20.78 22.78
C LEU A 205 -18.51 20.96 24.25
N ALA A 206 -18.60 19.86 25.01
CA ALA A 206 -18.96 19.91 26.42
C ALA A 206 -17.89 20.63 27.25
N LEU A 207 -16.61 20.38 26.99
CA LEU A 207 -15.49 21.07 27.65
C LEU A 207 -15.46 22.58 27.34
N LEU A 208 -15.69 22.97 26.08
CA LEU A 208 -15.77 24.37 25.68
C LEU A 208 -16.96 25.10 26.33
N ARG A 209 -18.13 24.44 26.45
CA ARG A 209 -19.28 25.00 27.18
C ARG A 209 -19.00 25.21 28.66
N LYS A 210 -18.21 24.33 29.29
CA LYS A 210 -17.83 24.46 30.70
C LYS A 210 -16.89 25.66 30.95
N ARG A 211 -15.98 25.96 30.02
CA ARG A 211 -15.04 27.08 30.13
C ARG A 211 -15.65 28.46 29.93
N ARG A 212 -16.80 28.57 29.25
CA ARG A 212 -17.53 29.84 29.07
C ARG A 212 -18.43 30.25 30.25
N LYS A 213 -18.59 29.37 31.25
CA LYS A 213 -19.40 29.63 32.45
C LYS A 213 -18.58 30.09 33.67
N VAL A 214 -17.30 30.38 33.48
CA VAL A 214 -16.41 31.06 34.44
C VAL A 214 -16.03 32.40 33.82
#